data_AF-A0A843DNH0-F1
#
_entry.id   AF-A0A843DNH0-F1
#
_cell.length_a   1.000
_cell.length_b   1.000
_cell.length_c   1.000
_cell.angle_alpha   90.00
_cell.angle_beta   90.00
_cell.angle_gamma   90.00
#
_symmetry.space_group_name_H-M   'P 1'
#
loop_
_entity.id
_entity.type
_entity.pdbx_description
1 polymer ?
#
loop_
_entity_poly.entity_id
_entity_poly.type
_entity_poly.pdbx_seq_one_letter_code
_entity_poly.pdbx_strand_id
1 'polypeptide(L)' 'ATAGGIRQPVVKKAIAAGADIVVVGRAITASKDIKNAAESFLAELDSEEIDQFRVMTDF' A
#
# COMPACT_ATOMS: atom_id res chain seq x y z
N ALA A 1 8.00 -11.68 -7.27
CA ALA A 1 7.51 -11.54 -5.89
C ALA A 1 8.66 -11.05 -5.00
N THR A 2 8.52 -9.89 -4.35
CA THR A 2 9.54 -9.38 -3.43
C THR A 2 9.10 -9.68 -2.00
N ALA A 3 9.60 -10.77 -1.43
CA ALA A 3 9.23 -11.23 -0.10
C ALA A 3 10.17 -10.63 0.96
N GLY A 4 9.80 -9.46 1.50
CA GLY A 4 10.45 -8.94 2.70
C GLY A 4 10.39 -7.42 2.88
N GLY A 5 9.59 -6.97 3.84
CA GLY A 5 9.74 -5.64 4.44
C GLY A 5 9.46 -4.45 3.53
N ILE A 6 8.32 -4.44 2.83
CA ILE A 6 7.88 -3.24 2.12
C ILE A 6 7.78 -2.08 3.12
N ARG A 7 8.61 -1.07 2.87
CA ARG A 7 8.56 0.27 3.47
C ARG A 7 8.09 1.22 2.38
N GLN A 8 7.48 2.35 2.73
CA GLN A 8 7.02 3.36 1.77
C GLN A 8 7.97 3.62 0.58
N PRO A 9 9.28 3.88 0.77
CA PRO A 9 10.18 4.16 -0.35
C PRO A 9 10.43 2.96 -1.29
N VAL A 10 10.04 1.74 -0.90
CA VAL A 10 10.15 0.53 -1.72
C VAL A 10 8.96 0.39 -2.67
N VAL A 11 7.82 1.04 -2.37
CA VAL A 11 6.58 0.96 -3.15
C VAL A 11 6.80 1.41 -4.59
N LYS A 12 7.35 2.61 -4.81
CA LYS A 12 7.69 3.12 -6.14
C LYS A 12 8.62 2.19 -6.93
N LYS A 13 9.58 1.56 -6.24
CA LYS A 13 10.49 0.58 -6.88
C LYS A 13 9.75 -0.69 -7.29
N ALA A 14 8.81 -1.16 -6.46
CA ALA A 14 8.01 -2.32 -6.78
C ALA A 14 7.10 -2.06 -7.98
N ILE A 15 6.42 -0.91 -8.02
CA ILE A 15 5.59 -0.49 -9.15
C ILE A 15 6.43 -0.39 -10.42
N ALA A 16 7.57 0.30 -10.38
CA ALA A 16 8.47 0.45 -11.53
C ALA A 16 9.06 -0.90 -12.02
N ALA A 17 9.15 -1.89 -11.13
CA ALA A 17 9.56 -3.25 -11.47
C ALA A 17 8.42 -4.10 -12.07
N GLY A 18 7.22 -3.52 -12.28
CA GLY A 18 6.05 -4.19 -12.83
C GLY A 18 5.25 -4.98 -11.80
N ALA A 19 5.25 -4.58 -10.52
CA ALA A 19 4.39 -5.22 -9.53
C ALA A 19 2.93 -4.80 -9.72
N ASP A 20 2.06 -5.76 -10.01
CA ASP A 20 0.61 -5.53 -10.09
C ASP A 20 -0.05 -5.42 -8.70
N ILE A 21 0.55 -6.05 -7.69
CA ILE A 21 0.02 -6.11 -6.32
C ILE A 21 1.14 -5.81 -5.31
N VAL A 22 0.83 -4.92 -4.37
CA VAL A 22 1.71 -4.57 -3.24
C VAL A 22 1.05 -5.03 -1.94
N VAL A 23 1.70 -5.94 -1.21
CA VAL A 23 1.22 -6.44 0.10
C VAL A 23 2.05 -5.83 1.23
N VAL A 24 1.39 -5.12 2.15
CA VAL A 24 2.04 -4.45 3.29
C VAL A 24 1.55 -5.04 4.61
N GLY A 25 2.49 -5.50 5.43
CA GLY A 25 2.19 -6.09 6.75
C GLY A 25 2.63 -5.18 7.90
N ARG A 26 3.74 -5.55 8.56
CA ARG A 26 4.25 -4.89 9.78
C ARG A 26 4.44 -3.38 9.68
N ALA A 27 4.71 -2.85 8.49
CA ALA A 27 4.86 -1.40 8.31
C ALA A 27 3.55 -0.62 8.59
N ILE A 28 2.39 -1.28 8.51
CA ILE A 28 1.09 -0.73 8.89
C ILE A 28 0.71 -1.23 10.29
N THR A 29 0.73 -2.55 10.52
CA THR A 29 0.16 -3.15 11.74
C THR A 29 0.95 -2.87 13.02
N ALA A 30 2.23 -2.49 12.93
CA ALA A 30 3.03 -2.08 14.08
C ALA A 30 3.06 -0.54 14.28
N SER A 31 2.35 0.22 13.44
CA SER A 31 2.29 1.68 13.58
C SER A 31 1.42 2.08 14.78
N LYS A 32 1.80 3.17 15.46
CA LYS A 32 0.94 3.82 16.47
C LYS A 32 -0.30 4.44 15.84
N ASP A 33 -0.18 4.88 14.58
CA ASP A 33 -1.26 5.42 13.77
C ASP A 33 -1.36 4.59 12.48
N ILE A 34 -2.27 3.62 12.50
CA ILE A 34 -2.47 2.66 11.41
C ILE A 34 -3.03 3.36 10.17
N LYS A 35 -3.96 4.31 10.37
CA LYS A 35 -4.62 5.03 9.29
C LYS A 35 -3.61 5.85 8.52
N ASN A 36 -2.86 6.71 9.22
CA ASN A 36 -1.85 7.55 8.59
C ASN A 36 -0.76 6.72 7.89
N ALA A 37 -0.34 5.60 8.52
CA ALA A 37 0.61 4.69 7.90
C ALA A 37 0.07 4.14 6.57
N ALA A 38 -1.17 3.66 6.53
CA ALA A 38 -1.81 3.14 5.33
C ALA A 38 -1.99 4.23 4.25
N GLU A 39 -2.49 5.41 4.62
CA GLU A 39 -2.66 6.56 3.71
C GLU A 39 -1.35 6.94 3.03
N SER A 40 -0.24 6.91 3.78
CA SER A 40 1.08 7.19 3.21
C SER A 40 1.55 6.14 2.20
N PHE A 41 1.09 4.88 2.30
CA PHE A 41 1.34 3.86 1.26
C PHE A 41 0.46 4.07 0.03
N LEU A 42 -0.80 4.50 0.23
CA LEU A 42 -1.73 4.81 -0.86
C LEU A 42 -1.25 6.02 -1.68
N ALA A 43 -0.72 7.05 -1.02
CA ALA A 43 -0.16 8.23 -1.69
C ALA A 43 1.01 7.89 -2.64
N GLU A 44 1.73 6.79 -2.39
CA GLU A 44 2.85 6.35 -3.24
C GLU A 44 2.40 5.52 -4.45
N LEU A 45 1.15 5.05 -4.48
CA LEU A 45 0.58 4.26 -5.58
C LEU A 45 0.08 5.12 -6.76
N ASP A 46 0.24 6.45 -6.68
CA ASP A 46 0.05 7.45 -7.74
C ASP A 46 -1.03 7.06 -8.77
N SER A 47 -2.30 7.16 -8.37
CA SER A 47 -3.41 6.98 -9.30
C SER A 47 -4.42 8.11 -9.14
N GLU A 48 -4.62 8.85 -10.24
CA GLU A 48 -5.63 9.89 -10.39
C GLU A 48 -7.06 9.33 -10.21
N GLU A 49 -7.22 8.01 -10.19
CA GLU A 49 -8.49 7.31 -10.03
C GLU A 49 -8.33 6.09 -9.09
N ILE A 50 -8.16 6.34 -7.78
CA ILE A 50 -8.29 5.26 -6.79
C ILE A 50 -9.79 5.00 -6.58
N ASP A 51 -10.35 3.97 -7.23
CA ASP A 51 -11.70 3.47 -6.91
C ASP A 51 -11.67 2.72 -5.56
N GLN A 52 -11.65 3.49 -4.46
CA GLN A 52 -11.71 2.95 -3.09
C GLN A 52 -13.09 2.35 -2.76
N PHE A 53 -14.12 2.55 -3.61
CA PHE A 53 -15.48 2.07 -3.39
C PHE A 53 -15.72 0.64 -3.88
N ARG A 54 -14.75 0.00 -4.56
CA ARG A 54 -14.80 -1.44 -4.88
C ARG A 54 -14.53 -2.35 -3.69
N VAL A 55 -14.37 -1.80 -2.48
CA VAL A 55 -14.44 -2.59 -1.25
C VAL A 55 -15.91 -2.94 -1.03
N MET A 56 -16.34 -4.05 -1.65
CA MET A 56 -17.63 -4.69 -1.38
C MET A 56 -17.54 -5.35 0.00
N THR A 57 -17.60 -4.54 1.05
CA THR A 57 -17.81 -5.03 2.40
C THR A 57 -19.15 -4.53 2.88
N ASP A 58 -20.09 -5.45 2.93
CA ASP A 58 -21.40 -5.31 3.56
C ASP A 58 -21.16 -5.39 5.09
N PHE A 59 -20.75 -4.28 5.70
CA PHE A 59 -20.66 -4.13 7.16
C PHE A 59 -21.35 -2.84 7.60
#